data_AF-A0A139WJR4-F1
#
_entry.id   AF-A0A139WJR4-F1
#
_cell.length_a   1.000
_cell.length_b   1.000
_cell.length_c   1.000
_cell.angle_alpha   90.00
_cell.angle_beta   90.00
_cell.angle_gamma   90.00
#
_symmetry.space_group_name_H-M   'P 1'
#
loop_
_entity.id
_entity.type
_entity.pdbx_description
1 polymer ?
#
loop_
_entity_poly.entity_id
_entity_poly.type
_entity_poly.pdbx_seq_one_letter_code
_entity_poly.pdbx_strand_id
1 'polypeptide(L)'
;MDDFFPDINGNLTKITWAHAVNNKTYLAASLNSSAIMMLEADVIYGKINGSGELIPIMGHPPATQSDLSLEEFLTTIYNFNKDENNRKVRKGVKLDFKSTEVFTKSVDFIKKQYNQIDYPLWINADIIRGPLNFETVPVDPNIFLSTAKAFDKSVLSLGWTTTRPTMGLAYNNAEVNAMIEVIKENDVKQEITFAVRAGIAAQSLAEMKLLKDEVNNCTLTIWSSEGDEVDVPKLRDLIFEYGIKRVYVDVPKDLRDRLDLGNK
;
A
#
# COMPACT_ATOMS: atom_id res chain seq x y z
N MET A 1 -7.31 3.16 -12.26
CA MET A 1 -8.29 2.47 -11.39
C MET A 1 -9.67 2.39 -12.01
N ASP A 2 -10.21 3.49 -12.54
CA ASP A 2 -11.58 3.53 -13.09
C ASP A 2 -11.84 2.50 -14.21
N ASP A 3 -10.86 2.22 -15.06
CA ASP A 3 -11.01 1.18 -16.12
C ASP A 3 -11.18 -0.23 -15.53
N PHE A 4 -10.58 -0.49 -14.37
CA PHE A 4 -10.61 -1.80 -13.73
C PHE A 4 -11.77 -1.95 -12.73
N PHE A 5 -12.14 -0.84 -12.08
CA PHE A 5 -13.21 -0.77 -11.09
C PHE A 5 -14.23 0.32 -11.47
N PRO A 6 -15.01 0.13 -12.54
CA PRO A 6 -15.85 1.20 -13.09
C PRO A 6 -16.94 1.70 -12.12
N ASP A 7 -17.42 0.83 -11.22
CA ASP A 7 -18.51 1.15 -10.30
C ASP A 7 -18.16 2.21 -9.24
N ILE A 8 -16.87 2.51 -9.04
CA ILE A 8 -16.45 3.57 -8.12
C ILE A 8 -16.73 4.97 -8.65
N ASN A 9 -16.94 5.12 -9.97
CA ASN A 9 -17.23 6.39 -10.63
C ASN A 9 -16.21 7.51 -10.29
N GLY A 10 -14.92 7.16 -10.29
CA GLY A 10 -13.83 8.07 -9.93
C GLY A 10 -13.70 8.37 -8.43
N ASN A 11 -14.60 7.90 -7.56
CA ASN A 11 -14.47 8.07 -6.11
C ASN A 11 -13.56 6.96 -5.55
N LEU A 12 -12.26 7.27 -5.46
CA LEU A 12 -11.23 6.34 -5.00
C LEU A 12 -11.42 5.91 -3.54
N THR A 13 -12.16 6.69 -2.74
CA THR A 13 -12.46 6.27 -1.37
C THR A 13 -13.28 4.99 -1.36
N LYS A 14 -14.06 4.69 -2.41
CA LYS A 14 -14.88 3.47 -2.51
C LYS A 14 -14.09 2.19 -2.75
N ILE A 15 -12.80 2.27 -3.08
CA ILE A 15 -11.94 1.09 -3.15
C ILE A 15 -11.88 0.43 -1.78
N THR A 16 -12.21 -0.85 -1.74
CA THR A 16 -12.15 -1.68 -0.54
C THR A 16 -10.92 -2.57 -0.55
N TRP A 17 -10.42 -2.86 0.65
CA TRP A 17 -9.14 -3.51 0.86
C TRP A 17 -9.33 -4.75 1.74
N ALA A 18 -8.62 -5.82 1.42
CA ALA A 18 -8.20 -6.79 2.41
C ALA A 18 -6.77 -6.43 2.80
N HIS A 19 -6.60 -6.00 4.04
CA HIS A 19 -5.32 -5.60 4.62
C HIS A 19 -4.59 -6.81 5.21
N ALA A 20 -3.26 -6.88 5.06
CA ALA A 20 -2.38 -7.91 5.62
C ALA A 20 -2.77 -9.35 5.22
N VAL A 21 -2.97 -9.60 3.92
CA VAL A 21 -3.31 -10.91 3.34
C VAL A 21 -2.08 -11.84 3.32
N ASN A 22 -1.64 -12.23 4.51
CA ASN A 22 -0.32 -12.83 4.75
C ASN A 22 -0.30 -14.35 4.88
N ASN A 23 -1.43 -15.04 4.65
CA ASN A 23 -1.52 -16.50 4.73
C ASN A 23 -2.56 -17.06 3.76
N LYS A 24 -2.49 -18.37 3.48
CA LYS A 24 -3.37 -19.03 2.50
C LYS A 24 -4.85 -18.92 2.84
N THR A 25 -5.19 -19.13 4.11
CA THR A 25 -6.58 -19.13 4.57
C THR A 25 -7.23 -17.78 4.30
N TYR A 26 -6.52 -16.70 4.62
CA TYR A 26 -7.03 -15.35 4.43
C TYR A 26 -7.00 -14.90 2.96
N LEU A 27 -6.01 -15.34 2.17
CA LEU A 27 -6.02 -15.14 0.71
C LEU A 27 -7.28 -15.77 0.10
N ALA A 28 -7.57 -17.03 0.42
CA ALA A 28 -8.75 -17.72 -0.10
C ALA A 28 -10.06 -17.01 0.31
N ALA A 29 -10.18 -16.60 1.58
CA ALA A 29 -11.33 -15.84 2.06
C ALA A 29 -11.50 -14.51 1.33
N SER A 30 -10.40 -13.80 1.08
CA SER A 30 -10.41 -12.48 0.41
C SER A 30 -10.76 -12.58 -1.08
N LEU A 31 -10.28 -13.62 -1.76
CA LEU A 31 -10.64 -13.90 -3.16
C LEU A 31 -12.13 -14.23 -3.31
N ASN A 32 -12.69 -15.00 -2.37
CA ASN A 32 -14.11 -15.39 -2.37
C ASN A 32 -15.07 -14.24 -2.00
N SER A 33 -14.56 -13.11 -1.52
CA SER A 33 -15.38 -11.94 -1.20
C SER A 33 -15.56 -11.04 -2.41
N SER A 34 -16.81 -10.85 -2.87
CA SER A 34 -17.14 -9.88 -3.90
C SER A 34 -17.01 -8.42 -3.43
N ALA A 35 -16.98 -8.20 -2.11
CA ALA A 35 -16.86 -6.87 -1.53
C ALA A 35 -15.42 -6.34 -1.49
N ILE A 36 -14.40 -7.20 -1.64
CA ILE A 36 -12.98 -6.82 -1.61
C ILE A 36 -12.50 -6.53 -3.02
N MET A 37 -11.82 -5.40 -3.23
CA MET A 37 -11.32 -4.97 -4.54
C MET A 37 -9.79 -5.08 -4.62
N MET A 38 -9.08 -4.63 -3.60
CA MET A 38 -7.62 -4.69 -3.51
C MET A 38 -7.16 -5.66 -2.43
N LEU A 39 -6.12 -6.44 -2.72
CA LEU A 39 -5.42 -7.27 -1.76
C LEU A 39 -4.09 -6.60 -1.41
N GLU A 40 -3.93 -6.21 -0.16
CA GLU A 40 -2.66 -5.72 0.38
C GLU A 40 -2.01 -6.85 1.18
N ALA A 41 -0.72 -7.09 0.94
CA ALA A 41 0.05 -8.11 1.64
C ALA A 41 1.48 -7.64 1.89
N ASP A 42 1.96 -7.94 3.09
CA ASP A 42 3.30 -7.67 3.52
C ASP A 42 4.26 -8.72 2.96
N VAL A 43 5.44 -8.31 2.52
CA VAL A 43 6.48 -9.20 2.00
C VAL A 43 7.71 -9.12 2.89
N ILE A 44 8.11 -10.26 3.44
CA ILE A 44 9.32 -10.44 4.25
C ILE A 44 10.20 -11.55 3.66
N TYR A 45 11.47 -11.57 4.07
CA TYR A 45 12.39 -12.64 3.73
C TYR A 45 12.37 -13.70 4.84
N GLY A 46 11.87 -14.89 4.54
CA GLY A 46 11.59 -15.91 5.55
C GLY A 46 11.42 -17.30 4.98
N LYS A 47 10.94 -18.24 5.80
CA LYS A 47 10.80 -19.65 5.43
C LYS A 47 9.35 -20.07 5.27
N ILE A 48 9.08 -20.94 4.29
CA ILE A 48 7.77 -21.60 4.20
C ILE A 48 7.67 -22.67 5.28
N ASN A 49 6.66 -22.54 6.15
CA ASN A 49 6.40 -23.46 7.27
C ASN A 49 7.65 -23.74 8.14
N GLY A 50 8.54 -22.75 8.30
CA GLY A 50 9.74 -22.84 9.14
C GLY A 50 10.90 -23.68 8.58
N SER A 51 10.81 -24.16 7.35
CA SER A 51 11.79 -25.07 6.74
C SER A 51 12.29 -24.58 5.38
N GLY A 52 13.43 -25.10 4.94
CA GLY A 52 14.02 -24.76 3.64
C GLY A 52 14.80 -23.45 3.60
N GLU A 53 15.01 -22.96 2.38
CA GLU A 53 15.73 -21.72 2.08
C GLU A 53 14.90 -20.49 2.43
N LEU A 54 15.60 -19.37 2.67
CA LEU A 54 14.94 -18.07 2.80
C LEU A 54 14.48 -17.60 1.42
N ILE A 55 13.20 -17.27 1.31
CA ILE A 55 12.58 -16.74 0.10
C ILE A 55 11.62 -15.59 0.47
N PRO A 56 11.21 -14.76 -0.50
CA PRO A 56 10.10 -13.83 -0.29
C PRO A 56 8.80 -14.56 0.04
N ILE A 57 8.21 -14.26 1.20
CA ILE A 57 6.97 -14.84 1.70
C ILE A 57 6.00 -13.74 2.13
N MET A 58 4.71 -14.06 2.17
CA MET A 58 3.71 -13.11 2.68
C MET A 58 3.74 -13.14 4.22
N GLY A 59 3.97 -12.00 4.85
CA GLY A 59 4.16 -11.92 6.31
C GLY A 59 4.61 -10.55 6.78
N HIS A 60 4.21 -10.19 8.00
CA HIS A 60 4.60 -8.95 8.67
C HIS A 60 5.58 -9.24 9.82
N PRO A 61 6.66 -8.45 10.00
CA PRO A 61 7.53 -8.56 11.18
C PRO A 61 6.72 -8.51 12.49
N PRO A 62 7.09 -9.28 13.53
CA PRO A 62 8.32 -10.05 13.67
C PRO A 62 8.24 -11.49 13.10
N ALA A 63 7.23 -11.81 12.29
CA ALA A 63 7.17 -13.13 11.66
C ALA A 63 8.43 -13.38 10.80
N THR A 64 8.88 -14.63 10.79
CA THR A 64 10.01 -15.11 9.99
C THR A 64 9.64 -16.31 9.11
N GLN A 65 8.35 -16.68 9.16
CA GLN A 65 7.79 -17.81 8.42
C GLN A 65 6.32 -17.55 8.07
N SER A 66 5.86 -18.19 7.01
CA SER A 66 4.48 -18.15 6.53
C SER A 66 4.16 -19.47 5.83
N ASP A 67 2.88 -19.77 5.64
CA ASP A 67 2.47 -20.86 4.77
C ASP A 67 2.47 -20.46 3.29
N LEU A 68 2.59 -19.16 2.98
CA LEU A 68 2.36 -18.57 1.66
C LEU A 68 3.58 -17.83 1.12
N SER A 69 4.10 -18.28 -0.03
CA SER A 69 5.20 -17.59 -0.73
C SER A 69 4.69 -16.44 -1.60
N LEU A 70 5.57 -15.49 -1.96
CA LEU A 70 5.23 -14.46 -2.94
C LEU A 70 4.84 -15.06 -4.29
N GLU A 71 5.56 -16.07 -4.76
CA GLU A 71 5.26 -16.73 -6.04
C GLU A 71 3.89 -17.40 -6.03
N GLU A 72 3.54 -18.09 -4.95
CA GLU A 72 2.24 -18.72 -4.79
C GLU A 72 1.12 -17.69 -4.68
N PHE A 73 1.32 -16.60 -3.92
CA PHE A 73 0.37 -15.50 -3.81
C PHE A 73 0.07 -14.88 -5.18
N LEU A 74 1.11 -14.49 -5.93
CA LEU A 74 0.97 -13.89 -7.26
C LEU A 74 0.29 -14.84 -8.25
N THR A 75 0.71 -16.11 -8.28
CA THR A 75 0.14 -17.12 -9.19
C THR A 75 -1.32 -17.42 -8.87
N THR A 76 -1.69 -17.47 -7.59
CA THR A 76 -3.07 -17.72 -7.17
C THR A 76 -3.99 -16.57 -7.62
N ILE A 77 -3.57 -15.32 -7.43
CA ILE A 77 -4.34 -14.15 -7.85
C ILE A 77 -4.40 -14.04 -9.38
N TYR A 78 -3.29 -14.31 -10.06
CA TYR A 78 -3.26 -14.34 -11.53
C TYR A 78 -4.29 -15.32 -12.09
N ASN A 79 -4.29 -16.57 -11.60
CA ASN A 79 -5.23 -17.60 -12.03
C ASN A 79 -6.68 -17.20 -11.70
N PHE A 80 -6.93 -16.69 -10.49
CA PHE A 80 -8.25 -16.20 -10.10
C PHE A 80 -8.76 -15.11 -11.04
N ASN A 81 -7.92 -14.13 -11.38
CA ASN A 81 -8.28 -13.01 -12.23
C ASN A 81 -8.45 -13.38 -13.72
N LYS A 82 -7.80 -14.46 -14.18
CA LYS A 82 -7.94 -14.97 -15.56
C LYS A 82 -9.15 -15.88 -15.75
N ASP A 83 -9.67 -16.47 -14.68
CA ASP A 83 -10.89 -17.27 -14.75
C ASP A 83 -12.08 -16.40 -15.18
N GLU A 84 -12.74 -16.78 -16.28
CA GLU A 84 -13.87 -16.05 -16.85
C GLU A 84 -15.05 -15.92 -15.87
N ASN A 85 -15.19 -16.87 -14.94
CA ASN A 85 -16.22 -16.85 -13.91
C ASN A 85 -16.02 -15.70 -12.90
N ASN A 86 -14.78 -15.20 -12.77
CA ASN A 86 -14.41 -14.15 -11.81
C ASN A 86 -14.32 -12.76 -12.44
N ARG A 87 -14.71 -12.57 -13.72
CA ARG A 87 -14.52 -11.31 -14.46
C ARG A 87 -15.07 -10.07 -13.75
N LYS A 88 -16.13 -10.20 -12.96
CA LYS A 88 -16.77 -9.10 -12.21
C LYS A 88 -16.20 -8.87 -10.81
N VAL A 89 -15.36 -9.76 -10.31
CA VAL A 89 -14.85 -9.76 -8.93
C VAL A 89 -13.33 -9.85 -8.87
N ARG A 90 -12.65 -9.54 -9.98
CA ARG A 90 -11.19 -9.51 -10.10
C ARG A 90 -10.57 -8.59 -9.06
N LYS A 91 -9.37 -8.91 -8.61
CA LYS A 91 -8.64 -8.18 -7.56
C LYS A 91 -7.45 -7.40 -8.13
N GLY A 92 -7.19 -6.21 -7.60
CA GLY A 92 -5.87 -5.59 -7.69
C GLY A 92 -4.99 -6.01 -6.52
N VAL A 93 -3.69 -5.72 -6.61
CA VAL A 93 -2.67 -6.18 -5.67
C VAL A 93 -1.80 -5.01 -5.21
N LYS A 94 -1.50 -4.95 -3.91
CA LYS A 94 -0.49 -4.08 -3.31
C LYS A 94 0.49 -4.93 -2.50
N LEU A 95 1.76 -4.89 -2.88
CA LEU A 95 2.84 -5.63 -2.21
C LEU A 95 3.64 -4.67 -1.33
N ASP A 96 3.59 -4.85 -0.01
CA ASP A 96 4.31 -4.04 0.97
C ASP A 96 5.64 -4.68 1.39
N PHE A 97 6.74 -4.22 0.80
CA PHE A 97 8.07 -4.76 1.07
C PHE A 97 8.67 -4.17 2.36
N LYS A 98 8.98 -5.06 3.32
CA LYS A 98 9.46 -4.66 4.65
C LYS A 98 10.99 -4.48 4.74
N SER A 99 11.73 -4.74 3.66
CA SER A 99 13.17 -4.47 3.60
C SER A 99 13.67 -4.34 2.15
N THR A 100 14.83 -3.68 1.99
CA THR A 100 15.53 -3.61 0.69
C THR A 100 15.90 -4.99 0.16
N GLU A 101 16.31 -5.89 1.04
CA GLU A 101 16.70 -7.25 0.69
C GLU A 101 15.52 -8.02 0.06
N VAL A 102 14.37 -8.03 0.74
CA VAL A 102 13.21 -8.80 0.24
C VAL A 102 12.69 -8.22 -1.07
N PHE A 103 12.66 -6.89 -1.24
CA PHE A 103 12.26 -6.30 -2.51
C PHE A 103 13.18 -6.74 -3.65
N THR A 104 14.50 -6.65 -3.44
CA THR A 104 15.50 -7.05 -4.44
C THR A 104 15.36 -8.53 -4.81
N LYS A 105 15.12 -9.41 -3.82
CA LYS A 105 14.88 -10.85 -4.04
C LYS A 105 13.53 -11.17 -4.66
N SER A 106 12.59 -10.22 -4.67
CA SER A 106 11.23 -10.40 -5.20
C SER A 106 11.11 -10.06 -6.69
N VAL A 107 12.06 -9.30 -7.25
CA VAL A 107 11.99 -8.75 -8.61
C VAL A 107 11.68 -9.81 -9.66
N ASP A 108 12.41 -10.93 -9.64
CA ASP A 108 12.25 -11.97 -10.66
C ASP A 108 10.90 -12.69 -10.55
N PHE A 109 10.36 -12.84 -9.33
CA PHE A 109 9.04 -13.42 -9.12
C PHE A 109 7.93 -12.54 -9.69
N ILE A 110 8.03 -11.22 -9.49
CA ILE A 110 7.05 -10.26 -10.04
C ILE A 110 7.16 -10.22 -11.57
N LYS A 111 8.39 -10.16 -12.11
CA LYS A 111 8.63 -10.08 -13.57
C LYS A 111 8.03 -11.24 -14.36
N LYS A 112 8.00 -12.46 -13.78
CA LYS A 112 7.42 -13.65 -14.44
C LYS A 112 5.99 -13.41 -14.96
N GLN A 113 5.19 -12.64 -14.22
CA GLN A 113 3.78 -12.38 -14.56
C GLN A 113 3.52 -10.94 -14.98
N TYR A 114 4.43 -10.00 -14.68
CA TYR A 114 4.21 -8.57 -14.84
C TYR A 114 3.70 -8.13 -16.23
N ASN A 115 4.23 -8.71 -17.31
CA ASN A 115 3.77 -8.35 -18.66
C ASN A 115 2.45 -9.00 -19.06
N GLN A 116 1.91 -9.92 -18.26
CA GLN A 116 0.70 -10.69 -18.52
C GLN A 116 -0.50 -10.22 -17.69
N ILE A 117 -0.25 -9.43 -16.64
CA ILE A 117 -1.31 -8.88 -15.79
C ILE A 117 -2.00 -7.71 -16.48
N ASP A 118 -3.32 -7.70 -16.35
CA ASP A 118 -4.22 -6.64 -16.81
C ASP A 118 -5.07 -6.17 -15.62
N TYR A 119 -4.45 -6.12 -14.43
CA TYR A 119 -5.02 -5.65 -13.18
C TYR A 119 -4.02 -4.76 -12.44
N PRO A 120 -4.47 -3.87 -11.55
CA PRO A 120 -3.59 -2.97 -10.82
C PRO A 120 -2.59 -3.75 -9.96
N LEU A 121 -1.30 -3.41 -10.10
CA LEU A 121 -0.23 -3.85 -9.21
C LEU A 121 0.44 -2.63 -8.59
N TRP A 122 0.52 -2.61 -7.27
CA TRP A 122 1.14 -1.56 -6.50
C TRP A 122 2.37 -2.11 -5.78
N ILE A 123 3.47 -1.37 -5.86
CA ILE A 123 4.73 -1.68 -5.19
C ILE A 123 4.86 -0.69 -4.04
N ASN A 124 4.75 -1.18 -2.81
CA ASN A 124 4.75 -0.39 -1.59
C ASN A 124 6.03 -0.61 -0.79
N ALA A 125 6.54 0.47 -0.19
CA ALA A 125 7.52 0.39 0.88
C ALA A 125 7.53 1.68 1.71
N ASP A 126 7.91 1.55 2.98
CA ASP A 126 8.31 2.66 3.81
C ASP A 126 9.76 3.03 3.52
N ILE A 127 9.98 4.09 2.72
CA ILE A 127 11.31 4.47 2.21
C ILE A 127 11.91 5.70 2.90
N ILE A 128 11.09 6.45 3.63
CA ILE A 128 11.54 7.58 4.45
C ILE A 128 11.31 7.24 5.92
N ARG A 129 12.17 7.74 6.81
CA ARG A 129 11.93 7.62 8.25
C ARG A 129 10.82 8.59 8.66
N GLY A 130 9.79 8.11 9.34
CA GLY A 130 8.70 8.94 9.84
C GLY A 130 8.85 9.34 11.31
N PRO A 131 7.81 10.00 11.86
CA PRO A 131 7.84 10.54 13.22
C PRO A 131 8.07 9.46 14.28
N LEU A 132 8.99 9.73 15.21
CA LEU A 132 9.27 8.93 16.42
C LEU A 132 9.63 7.45 16.20
N ASN A 133 9.91 7.01 14.96
CA ASN A 133 10.31 5.62 14.67
C ASN A 133 11.81 5.51 14.35
N PHE A 134 12.62 5.41 15.40
CA PHE A 134 14.08 5.32 15.27
C PHE A 134 14.59 3.89 15.08
N GLU A 135 13.82 2.88 15.50
CA GLU A 135 14.25 1.48 15.49
C GLU A 135 14.02 0.79 14.14
N THR A 136 12.96 1.17 13.42
CA THR A 136 12.67 0.59 12.10
C THR A 136 13.59 1.22 11.06
N VAL A 137 14.31 0.38 10.33
CA VAL A 137 15.14 0.79 9.19
C VAL A 137 14.23 0.89 7.96
N PRO A 138 14.08 2.07 7.34
CA PRO A 138 13.35 2.20 6.08
C PRO A 138 14.00 1.36 4.98
N VAL A 139 13.21 0.98 3.98
CA VAL A 139 13.74 0.46 2.73
C VAL A 139 14.60 1.55 2.07
N ASP A 140 15.76 1.17 1.53
CA ASP A 140 16.65 2.12 0.88
C ASP A 140 15.93 2.77 -0.32
N PRO A 141 15.74 4.10 -0.32
CA PRO A 141 14.86 4.74 -1.29
C PRO A 141 15.47 4.71 -2.70
N ASN A 142 16.80 4.80 -2.84
CA ASN A 142 17.45 4.80 -4.13
C ASN A 142 17.43 3.41 -4.77
N ILE A 143 17.72 2.36 -3.99
CA ILE A 143 17.60 0.98 -4.46
C ILE A 143 16.15 0.66 -4.79
N PHE A 144 15.20 1.06 -3.95
CA PHE A 144 13.78 0.83 -4.18
C PHE A 144 13.28 1.49 -5.46
N LEU A 145 13.45 2.81 -5.60
CA LEU A 145 12.94 3.55 -6.75
C LEU A 145 13.64 3.16 -8.05
N SER A 146 14.96 2.96 -8.05
CA SER A 146 15.68 2.52 -9.25
C SER A 146 15.29 1.11 -9.68
N THR A 147 15.08 0.19 -8.73
CA THR A 147 14.66 -1.19 -9.02
C THR A 147 13.19 -1.23 -9.48
N ALA A 148 12.32 -0.41 -8.89
CA ALA A 148 10.90 -0.35 -9.23
C ALA A 148 10.64 0.17 -10.66
N LYS A 149 11.61 0.81 -11.32
CA LYS A 149 11.54 1.17 -12.75
C LYS A 149 11.33 -0.03 -13.68
N ALA A 150 11.68 -1.24 -13.24
CA ALA A 150 11.37 -2.46 -13.97
C ALA A 150 9.85 -2.76 -14.04
N PHE A 151 9.04 -2.05 -13.25
CA PHE A 151 7.59 -2.18 -13.17
C PHE A 151 6.91 -0.85 -13.53
N ASP A 152 7.14 -0.37 -14.75
CA ASP A 152 6.74 0.95 -15.27
C ASP A 152 5.22 1.26 -15.25
N LYS A 153 4.37 0.24 -15.36
CA LYS A 153 2.90 0.33 -15.25
C LYS A 153 2.37 0.16 -13.81
N SER A 154 3.23 -0.07 -12.83
CA SER A 154 2.80 -0.21 -11.43
C SER A 154 2.58 1.16 -10.78
N VAL A 155 1.75 1.19 -9.73
CA VAL A 155 1.66 2.37 -8.85
C VAL A 155 2.70 2.23 -7.75
N LEU A 156 3.49 3.27 -7.52
CA LEU A 156 4.38 3.33 -6.37
C LEU A 156 3.61 3.85 -5.16
N SER A 157 3.54 3.03 -4.12
CA SER A 157 2.91 3.39 -2.85
C SER A 157 4.01 3.69 -1.82
N LEU A 158 4.36 4.96 -1.69
CA LEU A 158 5.54 5.41 -0.96
C LEU A 158 5.15 5.82 0.45
N GLY A 159 5.74 5.17 1.46
CA GLY A 159 5.42 5.39 2.86
C GLY A 159 6.58 5.91 3.70
N TRP A 160 6.27 6.14 4.96
CA TRP A 160 7.23 6.47 6.01
C TRP A 160 7.17 5.40 7.08
N THR A 161 8.31 5.02 7.65
CA THR A 161 8.29 4.15 8.81
C THR A 161 7.55 4.86 9.95
N THR A 162 6.56 4.20 10.56
CA THR A 162 5.75 4.81 11.63
C THR A 162 5.77 3.96 12.89
N THR A 163 5.56 4.63 14.04
CA THR A 163 5.17 3.96 15.27
C THR A 163 3.68 4.16 15.52
N ARG A 164 3.11 3.45 16.50
CA ARG A 164 1.71 3.65 16.91
C ARG A 164 1.48 5.16 17.16
N PRO A 165 0.46 5.77 16.54
CA PRO A 165 0.22 7.19 16.68
C PRO A 165 -0.12 7.51 18.13
N THR A 166 0.51 8.55 18.65
CA THR A 166 0.12 9.20 19.90
C THR A 166 -0.59 10.51 19.56
N MET A 167 -1.48 10.98 20.44
CA MET A 167 -2.22 12.22 20.23
C MET A 167 -1.29 13.39 19.87
N GLY A 168 -1.56 14.04 18.73
CA GLY A 168 -0.81 15.19 18.24
C GLY A 168 0.46 14.86 17.44
N LEU A 169 0.80 13.58 17.25
CA LEU A 169 1.88 13.19 16.35
C LEU A 169 1.54 13.56 14.91
N ALA A 170 2.46 14.23 14.22
CA ALA A 170 2.29 14.72 12.86
C ALA A 170 3.56 14.44 12.04
N TYR A 171 3.39 14.18 10.74
CA TYR A 171 4.45 14.35 9.76
C TYR A 171 4.93 15.80 9.77
N ASN A 172 6.22 16.02 9.54
CA ASN A 172 6.80 17.36 9.44
C ASN A 172 7.39 17.64 8.06
N ASN A 173 7.69 18.91 7.79
CA ASN A 173 8.24 19.35 6.52
C ASN A 173 9.56 18.68 6.14
N ALA A 174 10.42 18.33 7.10
CA ALA A 174 11.69 17.68 6.77
C ALA A 174 11.46 16.26 6.22
N GLU A 175 10.54 15.51 6.83
CA GLU A 175 10.16 14.16 6.38
C GLU A 175 9.46 14.17 5.02
N VAL A 176 8.61 15.18 4.78
CA VAL A 176 7.90 15.36 3.50
C VAL A 176 8.85 15.82 2.40
N ASN A 177 9.74 16.78 2.69
CA ASN A 177 10.73 17.23 1.72
C ASN A 177 11.70 16.11 1.34
N ALA A 178 12.13 15.27 2.28
CA ALA A 178 12.98 14.12 1.98
C ALA A 178 12.32 13.15 0.98
N MET A 179 11.00 12.92 1.11
CA MET A 179 10.24 12.13 0.14
C MET A 179 10.22 12.79 -1.25
N ILE A 180 9.94 14.09 -1.30
CA ILE A 180 9.88 14.85 -2.56
C ILE A 180 11.24 14.86 -3.26
N GLU A 181 12.32 15.08 -2.52
CA GLU A 181 13.69 15.09 -3.02
C GLU A 181 14.05 13.75 -3.65
N VAL A 182 13.85 12.64 -2.95
CA VAL A 182 14.26 11.33 -3.46
C VAL A 182 13.46 10.89 -4.68
N ILE A 183 12.18 11.29 -4.78
CA ILE A 183 11.35 11.10 -5.99
C ILE A 183 11.95 11.86 -7.18
N LYS A 184 12.31 13.14 -6.98
CA LYS A 184 12.89 14.00 -8.02
C LYS A 184 14.25 13.47 -8.47
N GLU A 185 15.12 13.09 -7.54
CA GLU A 185 16.46 12.56 -7.82
C GLU A 185 16.44 11.24 -8.60
N ASN A 186 15.42 10.41 -8.37
CA ASN A 186 15.28 9.13 -9.05
C ASN A 186 14.50 9.21 -10.37
N ASP A 187 14.04 10.40 -10.79
CA ASP A 187 13.27 10.60 -12.02
C ASP A 187 12.07 9.65 -12.15
N VAL A 188 11.28 9.54 -11.08
CA VAL A 188 10.12 8.62 -11.04
C VAL A 188 9.07 9.04 -12.05
N LYS A 189 8.63 8.09 -12.89
CA LYS A 189 7.59 8.30 -13.92
C LYS A 189 6.28 7.57 -13.65
N GLN A 190 6.30 6.61 -12.73
CA GLN A 190 5.13 5.84 -12.33
C GLN A 190 4.12 6.73 -11.59
N GLU A 191 2.86 6.31 -11.56
CA GLU A 191 1.86 6.92 -10.69
C GLU A 191 2.28 6.74 -9.23
N ILE A 192 2.07 7.77 -8.41
CA ILE A 192 2.45 7.78 -6.99
C ILE A 192 1.21 7.90 -6.12
N THR A 193 1.17 7.07 -5.09
CA THR A 193 0.33 7.27 -3.92
C THR A 193 1.21 7.36 -2.68
N PHE A 194 0.92 8.28 -1.77
CA PHE A 194 1.62 8.37 -0.49
C PHE A 194 0.87 7.55 0.56
N ALA A 195 1.52 6.50 1.07
CA ALA A 195 0.98 5.66 2.14
C ALA A 195 1.17 6.36 3.49
N VAL A 196 0.09 6.96 4.00
CA VAL A 196 0.12 7.79 5.20
C VAL A 196 -0.75 7.18 6.30
N ARG A 197 -0.22 7.13 7.52
CA ARG A 197 -0.94 6.54 8.65
C ARG A 197 -2.00 7.51 9.16
N ALA A 198 -3.24 7.06 9.26
CA ALA A 198 -4.44 7.86 9.52
C ALA A 198 -4.31 8.80 10.73
N GLY A 199 -3.83 8.29 11.87
CA GLY A 199 -3.68 9.08 13.09
C GLY A 199 -2.68 10.23 12.96
N ILE A 200 -1.61 10.02 12.18
CA ILE A 200 -0.58 11.03 11.93
C ILE A 200 -1.04 12.01 10.84
N ALA A 201 -1.58 11.48 9.73
CA ALA A 201 -2.08 12.28 8.61
C ALA A 201 -3.16 13.27 9.03
N ALA A 202 -4.04 12.88 9.97
CA ALA A 202 -5.06 13.76 10.54
C ALA A 202 -4.48 15.03 11.19
N GLN A 203 -3.20 15.02 11.61
CA GLN A 203 -2.53 16.18 12.20
C GLN A 203 -1.61 16.92 11.21
N SER A 204 -1.56 16.49 9.94
CA SER A 204 -0.55 16.91 8.96
C SER A 204 -1.13 17.53 7.69
N LEU A 205 -2.22 18.30 7.80
CA LEU A 205 -2.92 18.84 6.62
C LEU A 205 -2.00 19.69 5.73
N ALA A 206 -1.14 20.52 6.32
CA ALA A 206 -0.24 21.39 5.57
C ALA A 206 0.82 20.58 4.80
N GLU A 207 1.39 19.56 5.45
CA GLU A 207 2.38 18.66 4.87
C GLU A 207 1.79 17.79 3.74
N MET A 208 0.55 17.31 3.91
CA MET A 208 -0.13 16.57 2.85
C MET A 208 -0.41 17.48 1.65
N LYS A 209 -0.80 18.74 1.86
CA LYS A 209 -0.94 19.72 0.76
C LYS A 209 0.37 19.94 0.03
N LEU A 210 1.48 20.05 0.74
CA LEU A 210 2.80 20.19 0.14
C LEU A 210 3.12 19.03 -0.81
N LEU A 211 2.83 17.78 -0.43
CA LEU A 211 2.98 16.62 -1.33
C LEU A 211 2.15 16.76 -2.60
N LYS A 212 0.89 17.23 -2.47
CA LYS A 212 -0.04 17.43 -3.60
C LYS A 212 0.47 18.48 -4.58
N ASP A 213 1.06 19.54 -4.06
CA ASP A 213 1.53 20.69 -4.84
C ASP A 213 2.87 20.40 -5.52
N GLU A 214 3.76 19.64 -4.88
CA GLU A 214 5.11 19.33 -5.39
C GLU A 214 5.18 18.08 -6.27
N VAL A 215 4.24 17.15 -6.12
CA VAL A 215 4.21 15.89 -6.88
C VAL A 215 2.94 15.79 -7.71
N ASN A 216 3.08 16.04 -9.01
CA ASN A 216 1.96 16.07 -9.96
C ASN A 216 1.18 14.75 -9.97
N ASN A 217 -0.16 14.87 -9.96
CA ASN A 217 -1.10 13.76 -10.07
C ASN A 217 -0.94 12.65 -9.01
N CYS A 218 -0.31 12.97 -7.86
CA CYS A 218 -0.26 12.03 -6.75
C CYS A 218 -1.63 11.85 -6.07
N THR A 219 -1.73 10.75 -5.34
CA THR A 219 -2.86 10.40 -4.47
C THR A 219 -2.37 10.11 -3.05
N LEU A 220 -3.30 10.01 -2.09
CA LEU A 220 -3.01 9.47 -0.75
C LEU A 220 -3.63 8.08 -0.61
N THR A 221 -2.91 7.18 0.05
CA THR A 221 -3.46 5.94 0.60
C THR A 221 -3.40 6.05 2.11
N ILE A 222 -4.54 6.37 2.71
CA ILE A 222 -4.68 6.51 4.15
C ILE A 222 -4.86 5.12 4.74
N TRP A 223 -3.95 4.70 5.62
CA TRP A 223 -3.99 3.39 6.26
C TRP A 223 -3.97 3.48 7.79
N SER A 224 -4.47 2.46 8.48
CA SER A 224 -4.46 2.42 9.95
C SER A 224 -4.44 0.99 10.47
N SER A 225 -3.76 0.75 11.59
CA SER A 225 -3.93 -0.51 12.33
C SER A 225 -5.19 -0.44 13.22
N GLU A 226 -5.73 -1.61 13.61
CA GLU A 226 -6.76 -1.68 14.63
C GLU A 226 -6.29 -1.05 15.95
N GLY A 227 -7.14 -0.20 16.53
CA GLY A 227 -6.86 0.50 17.78
C GLY A 227 -5.86 1.66 17.67
N ASP A 228 -5.51 2.11 16.46
CA ASP A 228 -4.81 3.39 16.29
C ASP A 228 -5.71 4.55 16.72
N GLU A 229 -5.14 5.52 17.44
CA GLU A 229 -5.84 6.76 17.79
C GLU A 229 -5.92 7.67 16.56
N VAL A 230 -7.15 8.06 16.19
CA VAL A 230 -7.41 8.90 15.01
C VAL A 230 -8.39 10.00 15.35
N ASP A 231 -7.99 11.23 15.06
CA ASP A 231 -8.86 12.41 15.06
C ASP A 231 -9.74 12.39 13.80
N VAL A 232 -10.92 11.78 13.91
CA VAL A 232 -11.83 11.54 12.78
C VAL A 232 -12.26 12.83 12.09
N PRO A 233 -12.67 13.92 12.79
CA PRO A 233 -12.96 15.19 12.14
C PRO A 233 -11.82 15.70 11.27
N LYS A 234 -10.59 15.75 11.80
CA LYS A 234 -9.45 16.26 11.01
C LYS A 234 -9.08 15.35 9.85
N LEU A 235 -9.15 14.02 10.03
CA LEU A 235 -8.90 13.08 8.96
C LEU A 235 -9.91 13.25 7.82
N ARG A 236 -11.17 13.46 8.17
CA ARG A 236 -12.25 13.73 7.22
C ARG A 236 -12.00 15.04 6.46
N ASP A 237 -11.59 16.11 7.16
CA ASP A 237 -11.22 17.37 6.53
C ASP A 237 -10.06 17.20 5.53
N LEU A 238 -9.03 16.43 5.90
CA LEU A 238 -7.94 16.08 4.99
C LEU A 238 -8.45 15.34 3.74
N ILE A 239 -9.31 14.34 3.89
CA ILE A 239 -9.84 13.56 2.76
C ILE A 239 -10.59 14.47 1.77
N PHE A 240 -11.43 15.38 2.25
CA PHE A 240 -12.18 16.28 1.37
C PHE A 240 -11.31 17.35 0.73
N GLU A 241 -10.33 17.88 1.46
CA GLU A 241 -9.37 18.85 0.93
C GLU A 241 -8.49 18.25 -0.17
N TYR A 242 -8.06 17.00 0.02
CA TYR A 242 -7.30 16.30 -1.00
C TYR A 242 -8.19 15.94 -2.21
N GLY A 243 -9.42 15.54 -1.91
CA GLY A 243 -10.49 15.21 -2.85
C GLY A 243 -10.70 13.70 -2.96
N ILE A 244 -11.97 13.26 -2.95
CA ILE A 244 -12.36 11.83 -3.01
C ILE A 244 -11.85 11.08 -4.25
N LYS A 245 -11.47 11.80 -5.31
CA LYS A 245 -10.85 11.24 -6.52
C LYS A 245 -9.33 11.04 -6.42
N ARG A 246 -8.75 11.35 -5.27
CA ARG A 246 -7.30 11.30 -5.01
C ARG A 246 -6.95 10.62 -3.69
N VAL A 247 -7.92 10.00 -3.02
CA VAL A 247 -7.70 9.36 -1.72
C VAL A 247 -8.26 7.95 -1.71
N TYR A 248 -7.40 6.99 -1.41
CA TYR A 248 -7.74 5.63 -1.01
C TYR A 248 -7.77 5.54 0.51
N VAL A 249 -8.64 4.69 1.04
CA VAL A 249 -8.86 4.54 2.49
C VAL A 249 -8.85 3.05 2.85
N ASP A 250 -7.70 2.59 3.33
CA ASP A 250 -7.38 1.23 3.80
C ASP A 250 -7.33 1.21 5.33
N VAL A 251 -8.50 1.32 5.98
CA VAL A 251 -8.59 1.43 7.44
C VAL A 251 -9.58 0.40 8.00
N PRO A 252 -9.46 0.04 9.29
CA PRO A 252 -10.41 -0.84 9.95
C PRO A 252 -11.86 -0.36 9.83
N LYS A 253 -12.79 -1.31 9.83
CA LYS A 253 -14.21 -1.05 9.55
C LYS A 253 -14.81 -0.01 10.50
N ASP A 254 -14.45 -0.05 11.78
CA ASP A 254 -14.93 0.89 12.79
C ASP A 254 -14.53 2.34 12.48
N LEU A 255 -13.27 2.56 12.10
CA LEU A 255 -12.79 3.87 11.66
C LEU A 255 -13.45 4.28 10.34
N ARG A 256 -13.57 3.34 9.40
CA ARG A 256 -14.19 3.57 8.10
C ARG A 256 -15.64 4.05 8.23
N ASP A 257 -16.42 3.41 9.11
CA ASP A 257 -17.81 3.77 9.37
C ASP A 257 -17.93 5.16 10.01
N ARG A 258 -17.00 5.51 10.92
CA ARG A 258 -16.96 6.81 11.60
C ARG A 258 -16.58 7.98 10.70
N LEU A 259 -15.84 7.75 9.62
CA LEU A 259 -15.46 8.80 8.66
C LEU A 259 -16.68 9.38 7.91
N ASP A 260 -17.74 8.57 7.76
CA ASP A 260 -19.01 8.94 7.12
C ASP A 260 -18.81 9.73 5.81
N LEU A 261 -17.94 9.26 4.92
CA LEU A 261 -17.54 9.99 3.71
C LEU A 261 -18.70 10.23 2.72
N GLY A 262 -19.87 9.62 2.98
CA GLY A 262 -21.07 9.70 2.15
C GLY A 262 -20.90 9.01 0.80
N ASN A 263 -22.02 8.76 0.12
CA ASN A 263 -22.02 8.30 -1.28
C ASN A 263 -21.79 9.44 -2.30
N LYS A 264 -21.20 10.57 -1.86
CA LYS A 264 -21.05 11.78 -2.67
C LYS A 264 -20.07 11.60 -3.82
#